data_AF-A0A7C3FV45-F1
#
_entry.id   AF-A0A7C3FV45-F1
#
_cell.length_a   1.000
_cell.length_b   1.000
_cell.length_c   1.000
_cell.angle_alpha   90.00
_cell.angle_beta   90.00
_cell.angle_gamma   90.00
#
_symmetry.space_group_name_H-M   'P 1'
#
loop_
_entity.id
_entity.type
_entity.pdbx_description
1 polymer ?
#
loop_
_entity_poly.entity_id
_entity_poly.type
_entity_poly.pdbx_seq_one_letter_code
_entity_poly.pdbx_strand_id
1 'polypeptide(L)'
;MAPDRGGVLKPELDDYLREECRKRGLSLRGLSIKAGLSAATVRNILKREYHPTLTSLNQLADYLGVRRQYLWYLAGLLEDIDFGLEADITDGRLKLLFDRVNKLPFPARSLIIKLIETTLTFVQAGGENLVPQTRAEQYPYTSEEEGPFQHEN
;
A
#
# COMPACT_ATOMS: atom_id res chain seq x y z
N MET A 1 -28.59 20.20 4.95
CA MET A 1 -28.69 19.18 6.02
C MET A 1 -28.76 17.83 5.32
N ALA A 2 -27.60 17.22 5.07
CA ALA A 2 -27.49 15.95 4.36
C ALA A 2 -27.36 14.82 5.39
N PRO A 3 -27.94 13.63 5.14
CA PRO A 3 -27.93 12.56 6.12
C PRO A 3 -26.53 11.98 6.29
N ASP A 4 -26.19 11.83 7.57
CA ASP A 4 -25.09 11.07 8.16
C ASP A 4 -24.94 9.71 7.47
N ARG A 5 -23.88 9.54 6.67
CA ARG A 5 -23.48 8.22 6.18
C ARG A 5 -22.85 7.51 7.37
N GLY A 6 -23.65 6.68 8.05
CA GLY A 6 -23.23 5.84 9.17
C GLY A 6 -21.86 5.21 8.90
N GLY A 7 -20.83 5.86 9.42
CA GLY A 7 -19.48 5.33 9.44
C GLY A 7 -19.46 4.28 10.53
N VAL A 8 -19.32 3.01 10.14
CA VAL A 8 -18.92 1.97 11.08
C VAL A 8 -17.67 2.51 11.79
N LEU A 9 -17.79 2.80 13.10
CA LEU A 9 -16.67 3.25 13.92
C LEU A 9 -15.55 2.23 13.75
N LYS A 10 -14.50 2.60 12.99
CA LYS A 10 -13.32 1.77 12.84
C LYS A 10 -12.77 1.59 14.26
N PRO A 11 -12.63 0.36 14.78
CA PRO A 11 -12.04 0.18 16.10
C PRO A 11 -10.67 0.83 16.07
N GLU A 12 -10.42 1.76 16.99
CA GLU A 12 -9.12 2.40 17.05
C GLU A 12 -8.08 1.38 17.54
N LEU A 13 -6.83 1.56 17.15
CA LEU A 13 -5.73 0.70 17.60
C LEU A 13 -5.73 0.52 19.14
N ASP A 14 -6.11 1.55 19.91
CA ASP A 14 -6.19 1.46 21.38
C ASP A 14 -7.27 0.46 21.83
N ASP A 15 -8.49 0.61 21.34
CA ASP A 15 -9.61 -0.28 21.68
C ASP A 15 -9.28 -1.74 21.37
N TYR A 16 -8.68 -1.98 20.21
CA TYR A 16 -8.25 -3.31 19.80
C TYR A 16 -7.19 -3.90 20.75
N LEU A 17 -6.15 -3.14 21.10
CA LEU A 17 -5.08 -3.63 21.97
C LEU A 17 -5.57 -3.90 23.39
N ARG A 18 -6.49 -3.06 23.92
CA ARG A 18 -7.13 -3.27 25.22
C ARG A 18 -7.99 -4.52 25.24
N GLU A 19 -8.75 -4.73 24.18
CA GLU A 19 -9.62 -5.89 24.06
C GLU A 19 -8.81 -7.20 23.96
N GLU A 20 -7.74 -7.22 23.17
CA GLU A 20 -6.83 -8.37 23.11
C GLU A 20 -6.12 -8.64 24.45
N CYS A 21 -5.75 -7.59 25.17
CA CYS A 21 -5.24 -7.73 26.54
C CYS A 21 -6.26 -8.38 27.47
N ARG A 22 -7.51 -7.91 27.42
CA ARG A 22 -8.62 -8.44 28.24
C ARG A 22 -8.88 -9.91 27.95
N LYS A 23 -8.99 -10.30 26.67
CA LYS A 23 -9.20 -11.70 26.26
C LYS A 23 -8.10 -12.64 26.74
N ARG A 24 -6.86 -12.15 26.81
CA ARG A 24 -5.67 -12.95 27.15
C ARG A 24 -5.25 -12.84 28.62
N GLY A 25 -6.00 -12.10 29.46
CA GLY A 25 -5.64 -11.85 30.85
C GLY A 25 -4.31 -11.11 31.01
N LEU A 26 -3.95 -10.25 30.05
CA LEU A 26 -2.70 -9.50 30.03
C LEU A 26 -2.92 -8.03 30.40
N SER A 27 -1.93 -7.42 31.04
CA SER A 27 -1.86 -5.96 31.11
C SER A 27 -1.18 -5.40 29.87
N LEU A 28 -1.41 -4.12 29.55
CA LEU A 28 -0.71 -3.43 28.45
C LEU A 28 0.82 -3.42 28.62
N ARG A 29 1.29 -3.40 29.88
CA ARG A 29 2.71 -3.58 30.22
C ARG A 29 3.19 -5.00 29.94
N GLY A 30 2.37 -6.00 30.26
CA GLY A 30 2.65 -7.39 29.93
C GLY A 30 2.72 -7.60 28.41
N LEU A 31 1.80 -6.99 27.67
CA LEU A 31 1.81 -6.96 26.21
C LEU A 31 3.11 -6.34 25.68
N SER A 32 3.51 -5.16 26.19
CA SER A 32 4.74 -4.50 25.72
C SER A 32 5.96 -5.41 25.89
N ILE A 33 6.14 -5.99 27.09
CA ILE A 33 7.27 -6.86 27.40
C ILE A 33 7.29 -8.07 26.47
N LYS A 34 6.14 -8.74 26.29
CA LYS A 34 6.06 -9.95 25.47
C LYS A 34 6.19 -9.69 23.98
N ALA A 35 5.82 -8.50 23.51
CA ALA A 35 6.07 -8.05 22.15
C ALA A 35 7.51 -7.54 21.93
N GLY A 36 8.37 -7.51 22.97
CA GLY A 36 9.73 -6.98 22.85
C GLY A 36 9.78 -5.45 22.73
N LEU A 37 8.78 -4.76 23.30
CA LEU A 37 8.63 -3.30 23.31
C LEU A 37 8.75 -2.72 24.71
N SER A 38 9.20 -1.47 24.77
CA SER A 38 9.15 -0.71 26.02
C SER A 38 7.70 -0.34 26.37
N ALA A 39 7.38 -0.29 27.67
CA ALA A 39 6.07 0.14 28.13
C ALA A 39 5.76 1.60 27.74
N ALA A 40 6.80 2.44 27.60
CA ALA A 40 6.67 3.80 27.10
C ALA A 40 6.28 3.82 25.62
N THR A 41 6.87 2.96 24.79
CA THR A 41 6.53 2.83 23.37
C THR A 41 5.05 2.49 23.21
N VAL A 42 4.56 1.44 23.88
CA VAL A 42 3.13 1.06 23.79
C VAL A 42 2.24 2.19 24.31
N ARG A 43 2.57 2.83 25.44
CA ARG A 43 1.79 3.98 25.95
C ARG A 43 1.70 5.12 24.94
N ASN A 44 2.81 5.47 24.27
CA ASN A 44 2.84 6.56 23.29
C ASN A 44 2.01 6.22 22.04
N ILE A 45 2.00 4.94 21.64
CA ILE A 45 1.14 4.44 20.56
C ILE A 45 -0.34 4.62 20.93
N LEU A 46 -0.74 4.24 22.15
CA LEU A 46 -2.13 4.34 22.60
C LEU A 46 -2.63 5.78 22.70
N LYS A 47 -1.76 6.68 23.18
CA LYS A 47 -2.12 8.08 23.36
C LYS A 47 -2.12 8.91 22.07
N ARG A 48 -1.72 8.32 20.94
CA ARG A 48 -1.49 9.03 19.66
C ARG A 48 -0.56 10.24 19.78
N GLU A 49 0.25 10.30 20.84
CA GLU A 49 1.27 11.35 21.05
C GLU A 49 2.45 11.16 20.05
N TYR A 50 2.52 9.99 19.39
CA TYR A 50 3.55 9.62 18.43
C TYR A 50 2.98 8.72 17.32
N HIS A 51 3.42 8.92 16.07
CA HIS A 51 3.11 7.99 14.98
C HIS A 51 3.85 6.66 15.20
N PRO A 52 3.14 5.54 15.46
CA PRO A 52 3.79 4.24 15.67
C PRO A 52 4.71 3.88 14.50
N THR A 53 5.93 3.43 14.81
CA THR A 53 6.79 2.88 13.77
C THR A 53 6.24 1.54 13.28
N LEU A 54 6.44 1.23 11.98
CA LEU A 54 6.06 -0.08 11.42
C LEU A 54 6.69 -1.23 12.21
N THR A 55 7.94 -1.07 12.67
CA THR A 55 8.62 -2.06 13.51
C THR A 55 7.82 -2.35 14.78
N SER A 56 7.35 -1.32 15.48
CA SER A 56 6.59 -1.49 16.73
C SER A 56 5.24 -2.16 16.48
N LEU A 57 4.55 -1.79 15.40
CA LEU A 57 3.29 -2.44 15.01
C LEU A 57 3.52 -3.89 14.59
N ASN A 58 4.62 -4.19 13.90
CA ASN A 58 4.95 -5.55 13.50
C ASN A 58 5.21 -6.44 14.71
N GLN A 59 5.96 -5.94 15.70
CA GLN A 59 6.22 -6.66 16.95
C GLN A 59 4.93 -6.95 17.72
N LEU A 60 4.00 -5.99 17.80
CA LEU A 60 2.69 -6.20 18.40
C LEU A 60 1.86 -7.23 17.60
N ALA A 61 1.84 -7.13 16.28
CA ALA A 61 1.09 -8.03 15.41
C ALA A 61 1.60 -9.47 15.51
N ASP A 62 2.93 -9.65 15.46
CA ASP A 62 3.59 -10.96 15.55
C ASP A 62 3.28 -11.63 16.90
N TYR A 63 3.33 -10.88 18.00
CA TYR A 63 2.97 -11.42 19.33
C TYR A 63 1.48 -11.74 19.46
N LEU A 64 0.60 -10.89 18.92
CA LEU A 64 -0.85 -11.10 18.95
C LEU A 64 -1.30 -12.19 17.96
N GLY A 65 -0.44 -12.61 17.03
CA GLY A 65 -0.77 -13.60 16.00
C GLY A 65 -1.72 -13.05 14.95
N VAL A 66 -1.64 -11.75 14.65
CA VAL A 66 -2.46 -11.10 13.62
C VAL A 66 -1.61 -10.59 12.46
N ARG A 67 -2.25 -10.36 11.30
CA ARG A 67 -1.57 -9.80 10.13
C ARG A 67 -1.03 -8.41 10.47
N ARG A 68 0.24 -8.14 10.13
CA ARG A 68 0.90 -6.85 10.38
C ARG A 68 0.14 -5.67 9.78
N GLN A 69 -0.34 -5.86 8.56
CA GLN A 69 -1.14 -4.91 7.80
C GLN A 69 -2.43 -4.54 8.54
N TYR A 70 -3.03 -5.47 9.29
CA TYR A 70 -4.22 -5.19 10.09
C TYR A 70 -3.93 -4.17 11.19
N LEU A 71 -2.81 -4.31 11.92
CA LEU A 71 -2.41 -3.28 12.88
C LEU A 71 -2.01 -1.96 12.22
N TRP A 72 -1.44 -1.98 11.01
CA TRP A 72 -1.14 -0.75 10.26
C TRP A 72 -2.42 -0.01 9.90
N TYR A 73 -3.46 -0.73 9.47
CA TYR A 73 -4.77 -0.15 9.21
C TYR A 73 -5.42 0.44 10.46
N LEU A 74 -5.44 -0.29 11.58
CA LEU A 74 -5.97 0.24 12.85
C LEU A 74 -5.17 1.46 13.35
N ALA A 75 -3.89 1.54 13.00
CA ALA A 75 -3.03 2.69 13.27
C ALA A 75 -3.26 3.87 12.31
N GLY A 76 -4.13 3.74 11.31
CA GLY A 76 -4.37 4.75 10.28
C GLY A 76 -3.23 4.90 9.26
N LEU A 77 -2.33 3.92 9.15
CA LEU A 77 -1.24 3.91 8.17
C LEU A 77 -1.64 3.35 6.81
N LEU A 78 -2.82 2.72 6.72
CA LEU A 78 -3.38 2.19 5.49
C LEU A 78 -4.83 2.65 5.38
N GLU A 79 -5.16 3.33 4.29
CA GLU A 79 -6.54 3.66 3.93
C GLU A 79 -7.11 2.55 3.03
N ASP A 80 -8.41 2.26 3.16
CA ASP A 80 -9.19 1.41 2.26
C ASP A 80 -8.72 -0.02 2.01
N ILE A 81 -8.24 -0.72 3.05
CA ILE A 81 -7.97 -2.17 2.97
C ILE A 81 -9.12 -2.97 3.59
N ASP A 82 -9.77 -3.78 2.76
CA ASP A 82 -10.69 -4.82 3.21
C ASP A 82 -9.91 -6.08 3.60
N PHE A 83 -9.65 -6.25 4.90
CA PHE A 83 -9.00 -7.45 5.43
C PHE A 83 -9.90 -8.71 5.37
N GLY A 84 -11.18 -8.56 5.06
CA GLY A 84 -12.14 -9.65 4.93
C GLY A 84 -11.95 -10.49 3.68
N LEU A 85 -11.24 -9.97 2.68
CA LEU A 85 -10.92 -10.66 1.45
C LEU A 85 -9.40 -10.84 1.37
N GLU A 86 -8.94 -12.06 1.12
CA GLU A 86 -7.62 -12.23 0.49
C GLU A 86 -7.70 -11.43 -0.80
N ALA A 87 -7.13 -10.22 -0.81
CA ALA A 87 -6.99 -9.44 -2.02
C ALA A 87 -5.99 -10.20 -2.91
N ASP A 88 -6.49 -11.23 -3.59
CA ASP A 88 -5.71 -11.93 -4.58
C ASP A 88 -5.43 -10.92 -5.68
N ILE A 89 -4.15 -10.69 -5.94
CA ILE A 89 -3.75 -9.80 -7.02
C ILE A 89 -4.10 -10.55 -8.31
N THR A 90 -5.30 -10.27 -8.82
CA THR A 90 -5.85 -10.94 -10.00
C THR A 90 -5.02 -10.65 -11.25
N ASP A 91 -4.32 -9.51 -11.29
CA ASP A 91 -3.40 -9.17 -12.36
C ASP A 91 -2.03 -9.86 -12.14
N GLY A 92 -1.73 -10.84 -12.98
CA GLY A 92 -0.47 -11.58 -12.94
C GLY A 92 0.78 -10.72 -13.17
N ARG A 93 0.67 -9.58 -13.86
CA ARG A 93 1.80 -8.64 -14.05
C ARG A 93 2.07 -7.87 -12.77
N LEU A 94 1.04 -7.40 -12.07
CA LEU A 94 1.19 -6.78 -10.76
C LEU A 94 1.83 -7.78 -9.78
N LYS A 95 1.35 -9.03 -9.75
CA LYS A 95 1.92 -10.09 -8.92
C LYS A 95 3.42 -10.28 -9.18
N LEU A 96 3.83 -10.43 -10.44
CA LEU A 96 5.25 -10.53 -10.82
C LEU A 96 6.06 -9.30 -10.39
N LEU A 97 5.50 -8.10 -10.54
CA LEU A 97 6.17 -6.86 -10.14
C LEU A 97 6.37 -6.79 -8.62
N PHE A 98 5.38 -7.18 -7.83
CA PHE A 98 5.54 -7.27 -6.36
C PHE A 98 6.65 -8.23 -5.96
N ASP A 99 6.73 -9.40 -6.61
CA ASP A 99 7.81 -10.37 -6.35
C ASP A 99 9.20 -9.79 -6.69
N ARG A 100 9.29 -9.00 -7.76
CA ARG A 100 10.54 -8.31 -8.14
C ARG A 100 10.89 -7.22 -7.14
N VAL A 101 9.91 -6.40 -6.74
CA VAL A 101 10.10 -5.31 -5.77
C VAL A 101 10.54 -5.87 -4.42
N ASN A 102 9.98 -7.00 -3.97
CA ASN A 102 10.35 -7.62 -2.70
C ASN A 102 11.84 -7.99 -2.62
N LYS A 103 12.46 -8.35 -3.76
CA LYS A 103 13.89 -8.71 -3.84
C LYS A 103 14.83 -7.50 -3.86
N LEU A 104 14.31 -6.27 -3.96
CA LEU A 104 15.14 -5.07 -4.03
C LEU A 104 15.61 -4.60 -2.64
N PRO A 105 16.75 -3.88 -2.58
CA PRO A 105 17.21 -3.26 -1.34
C PRO A 105 16.24 -2.17 -0.86
N PHE A 106 16.23 -1.91 0.45
CA PHE A 106 15.28 -0.99 1.09
C PHE A 106 15.18 0.39 0.41
N PRO A 107 16.27 1.08 0.04
CA PRO A 107 16.19 2.38 -0.63
C PRO A 107 15.40 2.34 -1.94
N ALA A 108 15.58 1.27 -2.74
CA ALA A 108 14.88 1.10 -4.00
C ALA A 108 13.39 0.79 -3.79
N ARG A 109 13.05 -0.05 -2.80
CA ARG A 109 11.64 -0.31 -2.45
C ARG A 109 10.94 0.95 -1.96
N SER A 110 11.60 1.77 -1.14
CA SER A 110 11.03 3.02 -0.63
C SER A 110 10.74 4.02 -1.75
N LEU A 111 11.63 4.14 -2.73
CA LEU A 111 11.40 4.97 -3.92
C LEU A 111 10.17 4.49 -4.71
N ILE A 112 10.06 3.18 -4.93
CA ILE A 112 8.94 2.58 -5.68
C ILE A 112 7.61 2.82 -4.96
N ILE A 113 7.57 2.62 -3.64
CA ILE A 113 6.39 2.90 -2.81
C ILE A 113 5.97 4.36 -3.01
N LYS A 114 6.91 5.31 -2.89
CA LYS A 114 6.61 6.74 -3.05
C LYS A 114 6.07 7.09 -4.44
N LEU A 115 6.60 6.46 -5.50
CA LEU A 115 6.09 6.64 -6.86
C LEU A 115 4.67 6.08 -7.01
N ILE A 116 4.39 4.92 -6.44
CA ILE A 116 3.04 4.32 -6.45
C ILE A 116 2.06 5.23 -5.73
N GLU A 117 2.39 5.68 -4.51
CA GLU A 117 1.57 6.61 -3.73
C GLU A 117 1.28 7.90 -4.51
N THR A 118 2.32 8.50 -5.09
CA THR A 118 2.17 9.73 -5.90
C THR A 118 1.24 9.51 -7.08
N THR A 119 1.37 8.37 -7.76
CA THR A 119 0.54 8.00 -8.91
C THR A 119 -0.92 7.78 -8.49
N LEU A 120 -1.16 7.08 -7.37
CA LEU A 120 -2.50 6.85 -6.85
C LEU A 120 -3.19 8.15 -6.45
N THR A 121 -2.51 9.03 -5.73
CA THR A 121 -3.03 10.35 -5.36
C THR A 121 -3.39 11.18 -6.59
N PHE A 122 -2.55 11.15 -7.62
CA PHE A 122 -2.82 11.86 -8.88
C PHE A 122 -4.05 11.31 -9.61
N VAL A 123 -4.18 9.99 -9.72
CA VAL A 123 -5.33 9.32 -10.37
C VAL A 123 -6.62 9.61 -9.61
N GLN A 124 -6.61 9.52 -8.28
CA GLN A 124 -7.77 9.79 -7.42
C GLN A 124 -8.21 11.26 -7.45
N ALA A 125 -7.28 12.20 -7.69
CA ALA A 125 -7.57 13.62 -7.85
C ALA A 125 -8.21 14.00 -9.20
N GLY A 126 -8.58 13.02 -10.05
CA GLY A 126 -9.24 13.26 -11.33
C GLY A 126 -8.30 13.46 -12.51
N GLY A 127 -7.06 12.94 -12.43
CA GLY A 127 -6.10 12.94 -13.54
C GLY A 127 -6.48 12.00 -14.69
N GLU A 128 -7.61 12.25 -15.37
CA GLU A 128 -7.93 11.64 -16.65
C GLU A 128 -7.06 12.25 -17.76
N ASN A 129 -5.87 11.68 -18.00
CA ASN A 129 -5.22 11.61 -19.31
C ASN A 129 -3.84 10.94 -19.19
N LEU A 130 -3.81 9.61 -19.32
CA LEU A 130 -2.59 8.86 -19.60
C LEU A 130 -2.81 8.02 -20.87
N VAL A 131 -2.92 8.69 -22.01
CA VAL A 131 -2.36 8.14 -23.23
C VAL A 131 -0.99 8.78 -23.38
N PRO A 132 0.12 8.06 -23.16
CA PRO A 132 1.39 8.52 -23.68
C PRO A 132 1.21 8.56 -25.20
N GLN A 133 1.12 9.75 -25.79
CA GLN A 133 1.33 9.89 -27.23
C GLN A 133 2.78 9.48 -27.48
N THR A 134 2.99 8.20 -27.78
CA THR A 134 4.20 7.77 -28.45
C THR A 134 4.24 8.52 -29.77
N ARG A 135 5.13 9.50 -29.83
CA ARG A 135 5.51 10.25 -31.02
C ARG A 135 6.01 9.26 -32.07
N ALA A 136 5.09 8.73 -32.85
CA ALA A 136 5.35 7.86 -33.99
C ALA A 136 4.43 8.25 -35.16
N GLU A 137 4.35 9.54 -35.43
CA GLU A 137 3.80 10.06 -36.69
C GLU A 137 4.75 11.13 -37.21
N GLN A 138 5.81 10.67 -37.90
CA GLN A 138 6.59 11.49 -38.82
C GLN A 138 7.37 10.55 -39.75
N TYR A 139 6.64 9.82 -40.57
CA TYR A 139 7.13 9.37 -41.88
C TYR A 139 6.10 9.79 -42.91
N PRO A 140 6.38 10.81 -43.76
CA PRO A 140 5.56 11.04 -44.92
C PRO A 140 5.78 9.87 -45.88
N TYR A 141 4.71 9.12 -46.14
CA TYR A 141 4.68 8.17 -47.25
C TYR A 141 4.61 9.01 -48.54
N THR A 142 5.75 9.22 -49.19
CA THR A 142 5.76 9.66 -50.59
C THR A 142 5.46 8.44 -51.44
N SER A 143 4.18 8.20 -51.70
CA SER A 143 3.75 7.42 -52.85
C SER A 143 3.95 8.27 -54.11
N GLU A 144 4.39 7.59 -55.16
CA GLU A 144 4.53 8.03 -56.56
C GLU A 144 5.90 8.64 -56.90
N GLU A 145 6.77 7.84 -57.51
CA GLU A 145 7.04 7.94 -58.95
C GLU A 145 7.42 6.57 -59.51
N GLU A 146 6.64 6.12 -60.49
CA GLU A 146 6.98 5.05 -61.42
C GLU A 146 8.16 5.50 -62.30
N GLY A 147 9.10 4.59 -62.56
CA GLY A 147 10.17 4.79 -63.55
C GLY A 147 10.86 3.46 -63.90
N PRO A 148 11.04 3.13 -65.20
CA PRO A 148 11.17 1.75 -65.65
C PRO A 148 12.61 1.27 -65.60
N PHE A 149 12.85 0.05 -65.12
CA PHE A 149 14.08 -0.68 -65.44
C PHE A 149 13.73 -2.00 -66.10
N GLN A 150 13.74 -1.94 -67.44
CA GLN A 150 14.03 -3.10 -68.27
C GLN A 150 15.49 -3.51 -68.03
N HIS A 151 15.73 -4.81 -67.88
CA HIS A 151 16.86 -5.44 -68.55
C HIS A 151 16.47 -6.85 -68.98
N GLU A 152 16.67 -7.04 -70.28
CA GLU A 152 16.44 -8.21 -71.10
C GLU A 152 17.33 -9.40 -70.70
N ASN A 153 16.90 -10.59 -71.13
CA ASN A 153 17.77 -11.73 -71.42
C ASN A 153 18.42 -11.55 -72.80
#